data_AF-A0A0F9RNW2-F1
#
_entry.id   AF-A0A0F9RNW2-F1
#
_cell.length_a   1.000
_cell.length_b   1.000
_cell.length_c   1.000
_cell.angle_alpha   90.00
_cell.angle_beta   90.00
_cell.angle_gamma   90.00
#
_symmetry.space_group_name_H-M   'P 1'
#
loop_
_entity.id
_entity.type
_entity.pdbx_description
1 polymer ?
#
loop_
_entity_poly.entity_id
_entity_poly.type
_entity_poly.pdbx_seq_one_letter_code
_entity_poly.pdbx_strand_id
1 'polypeptide(L)'
;MGVGGFKDPPEGPRIGPSKDISEVPEDVRAELGDIEKLKAIAEPAKLDPRVAADEATAADEQPREPAVDPGAETSVMAHTRAEQGAEQLSALKTVLQEEQPEEDPLDEAAAPTDDDKREFIRCLLGDQPYVKEYELFNGMIKIRLRDLSPAQEDQLFAEMAIAQRNGKIETEDDWDLMLDRLRMVACSESLMWAGKEICGAFDPEKGLYVASENLLQSFKGATTYRALLRIVRVFRRHLQILMERAMDPDFWEVDGPDLQFAPISKEPSTTPDDRT
;
A
#
# COMPACT_ATOMS: atom_id res chain seq x y z
N MET A 1 -10.65 41.85 -1.58
CA MET A 1 -10.39 40.41 -1.37
C MET A 1 -10.23 39.77 -2.74
N GLY A 2 -9.00 39.45 -3.14
CA GLY A 2 -8.70 38.87 -4.45
C GLY A 2 -8.71 37.35 -4.36
N VAL A 3 -9.50 36.69 -5.20
CA VAL A 3 -9.56 35.23 -5.30
C VAL A 3 -8.34 34.80 -6.11
N GLY A 4 -7.30 34.31 -5.43
CA GLY A 4 -6.12 33.75 -6.07
C GLY A 4 -6.49 32.43 -6.75
N GLY A 5 -6.36 32.36 -8.07
CA GLY A 5 -6.57 31.14 -8.84
C GLY A 5 -5.51 30.10 -8.47
N PHE A 6 -5.95 29.00 -7.87
CA PHE A 6 -5.14 27.80 -7.66
C PHE A 6 -4.78 27.24 -9.04
N LYS A 7 -3.49 27.05 -9.33
CA LYS A 7 -3.03 26.35 -10.53
C LYS A 7 -3.14 24.84 -10.26
N ASP A 8 -3.56 24.09 -11.28
CA ASP A 8 -3.66 22.64 -11.20
C ASP A 8 -2.31 22.02 -10.80
N PRO A 9 -2.29 20.97 -9.95
CA PRO A 9 -1.07 20.31 -9.53
C PRO A 9 -0.35 19.62 -10.71
N PRO A 10 0.98 19.45 -10.63
CA PRO A 10 1.77 18.79 -11.65
C PRO A 10 1.36 17.31 -11.81
N GLU A 11 1.38 16.80 -13.05
CA GLU A 11 1.11 15.38 -13.33
C GLU A 11 2.19 14.48 -12.69
N GLY A 12 1.76 13.50 -11.90
CA GLY A 12 2.65 12.57 -11.20
C GLY A 12 3.35 11.55 -12.13
N PRO A 13 4.39 10.86 -11.63
CA PRO A 13 5.15 9.87 -12.40
C PRO A 13 4.28 8.66 -12.76
N ARG A 14 4.13 8.42 -14.07
CA ARG A 14 3.36 7.29 -14.62
C ARG A 14 4.19 6.00 -14.55
N ILE A 15 3.81 5.08 -13.66
CA ILE A 15 4.44 3.75 -13.57
C ILE A 15 3.64 2.77 -14.45
N GLY A 16 4.07 2.59 -15.70
CA GLY A 16 3.50 1.59 -16.63
C GLY A 16 3.68 1.96 -18.11
N PRO A 17 3.58 1.00 -19.05
CA PRO A 17 3.61 1.29 -20.48
C PRO A 17 2.37 2.09 -20.87
N SER A 18 2.52 3.40 -21.04
CA SER A 18 1.46 4.39 -21.30
C SER A 18 1.04 4.51 -22.75
N LYS A 19 1.29 3.48 -23.59
CA LYS A 19 0.78 3.50 -24.96
C LYS A 19 -0.71 3.24 -24.93
N ASP A 20 -1.46 4.27 -25.31
CA ASP A 20 -2.89 4.17 -25.55
C ASP A 20 -3.16 3.02 -26.52
N ILE A 21 -4.15 2.16 -26.24
CA ILE A 21 -4.44 0.96 -27.05
C ILE A 21 -4.75 1.34 -28.52
N SER A 22 -5.15 2.59 -28.76
CA SER A 22 -5.34 3.19 -30.09
C SER A 22 -4.04 3.35 -30.89
N GLU A 23 -2.88 3.42 -30.24
CA GLU A 23 -1.56 3.61 -30.87
C GLU A 23 -0.80 2.31 -31.18
N VAL A 24 -1.39 1.15 -30.84
CA VAL A 24 -0.79 -0.16 -31.14
C VAL A 24 -0.96 -0.45 -32.64
N PRO A 25 0.14 -0.72 -33.39
CA PRO A 25 0.10 -1.05 -34.81
C PRO A 25 -0.83 -2.22 -35.11
N GLU A 26 -1.54 -2.17 -36.25
CA GLU A 26 -2.54 -3.20 -36.65
C GLU A 26 -1.95 -4.61 -36.70
N ASP A 27 -0.68 -4.73 -37.06
CA ASP A 27 0.06 -5.99 -37.15
C ASP A 27 0.14 -6.71 -35.79
N VAL A 28 0.28 -5.95 -34.71
CA VAL A 28 0.38 -6.47 -33.33
C VAL A 28 -1.01 -6.77 -32.75
N ARG A 29 -2.05 -6.07 -33.21
CA ARG A 29 -3.44 -6.36 -32.83
C ARG A 29 -3.91 -7.72 -33.35
N ALA A 30 -3.40 -8.18 -34.49
CA ALA A 30 -3.73 -9.50 -35.03
C ALA A 30 -3.15 -10.66 -34.19
N GLU A 31 -2.00 -10.46 -33.54
CA GLU A 31 -1.39 -11.47 -32.64
C GLU A 31 -2.04 -11.52 -31.25
N LEU A 32 -2.64 -10.41 -30.80
CA LEU A 32 -3.25 -10.31 -29.47
C LEU A 32 -4.61 -11.02 -29.33
N GLY A 33 -5.17 -11.56 -30.41
CA GLY A 33 -6.48 -12.24 -30.42
C GLY A 33 -7.65 -11.30 -30.10
N ASP A 34 -8.88 -11.77 -30.30
CA ASP A 34 -10.11 -11.01 -30.04
C ASP A 34 -10.24 -10.61 -28.56
N ILE A 35 -9.63 -9.50 -28.14
CA ILE A 35 -9.80 -8.90 -26.81
C ILE A 35 -11.27 -8.51 -26.59
N GLU A 36 -12.07 -8.30 -27.65
CA GLU A 36 -13.51 -8.08 -27.54
C GLU A 36 -14.28 -9.29 -26.98
N LYS A 37 -13.78 -10.52 -27.15
CA LYS A 37 -14.38 -11.71 -26.50
C LYS A 37 -14.19 -11.72 -24.98
N LEU A 38 -13.19 -11.02 -24.44
CA LEU A 38 -13.00 -10.90 -22.99
C LEU A 38 -14.03 -9.96 -22.34
N LYS A 39 -14.59 -8.99 -23.09
CA LYS A 39 -15.71 -8.16 -22.59
C LYS A 39 -17.03 -8.94 -22.46
N ALA A 40 -17.21 -10.02 -23.23
CA ALA A 40 -18.42 -10.85 -23.15
C ALA A 40 -18.44 -11.82 -21.94
N ILE A 41 -17.32 -12.01 -21.23
CA ILE A 41 -17.24 -12.85 -20.02
C ILE A 41 -17.66 -12.06 -18.75
N ALA A 42 -17.92 -10.75 -18.88
CA ALA A 42 -18.32 -9.87 -17.78
C ALA A 42 -19.85 -9.82 -17.53
N GLU A 43 -20.64 -10.75 -18.08
CA GLU A 43 -22.01 -10.96 -17.61
C GLU A 43 -21.99 -11.85 -16.37
N PRO A 44 -22.59 -11.44 -15.24
CA PRO A 44 -22.61 -12.26 -14.03
C PRO A 44 -23.36 -13.56 -14.33
N ALA A 45 -22.68 -14.69 -14.18
CA ALA A 45 -23.26 -16.01 -14.32
C ALA A 45 -24.50 -16.10 -13.42
N LYS A 46 -25.67 -16.38 -14.03
CA LYS A 46 -26.90 -16.63 -13.29
C LYS A 46 -26.68 -17.92 -12.49
N LEU A 47 -26.51 -17.79 -11.17
CA LEU A 47 -26.41 -18.93 -10.26
C LEU A 47 -27.68 -19.79 -10.39
N ASP A 48 -27.47 -21.09 -10.59
CA ASP A 48 -28.51 -22.11 -10.65
C ASP A 48 -29.21 -22.20 -9.27
N PRO A 49 -30.56 -22.06 -9.17
CA PRO A 49 -31.30 -22.06 -7.91
C PRO A 49 -31.26 -23.40 -7.14
N ARG A 50 -30.57 -24.43 -7.64
CA ARG A 50 -30.40 -25.72 -6.95
C ARG A 50 -29.25 -25.78 -5.94
N VAL A 51 -28.36 -24.80 -5.92
CA VAL A 51 -27.19 -24.82 -5.01
C VAL A 51 -27.51 -24.26 -3.60
N ALA A 52 -28.69 -23.67 -3.40
CA ALA A 52 -29.05 -22.99 -2.14
C ALA A 52 -29.71 -23.89 -1.06
N ALA A 53 -29.71 -25.23 -1.20
CA ALA A 53 -30.53 -26.10 -0.36
C ALA A 53 -29.82 -27.19 0.47
N ASP A 54 -28.49 -27.34 0.41
CA ASP A 54 -27.78 -28.45 1.09
C ASP A 54 -26.74 -27.96 2.12
N GLU A 55 -27.18 -27.20 3.12
CA GLU A 55 -26.42 -27.00 4.37
C GLU A 55 -27.28 -27.39 5.57
N ALA A 56 -27.49 -28.70 5.72
CA ALA A 56 -27.79 -29.32 7.01
C ALA A 56 -27.34 -30.78 6.97
N THR A 57 -26.81 -31.27 8.10
CA THR A 57 -26.46 -32.66 8.42
C THR A 57 -25.19 -33.26 7.79
N ALA A 58 -24.09 -33.21 8.56
CA ALA A 58 -23.08 -34.27 8.58
C ALA A 58 -22.38 -34.29 9.95
N ALA A 59 -22.97 -35.02 10.90
CA ALA A 59 -22.27 -35.61 12.03
C ALA A 59 -22.24 -37.11 11.75
N ASP A 60 -21.09 -37.68 11.38
CA ASP A 60 -20.90 -39.12 11.46
C ASP A 60 -19.42 -39.54 11.54
N GLU A 61 -19.26 -40.71 12.13
CA GLU A 61 -18.13 -41.28 12.85
C GLU A 61 -16.86 -41.56 12.03
N GLN A 62 -15.69 -41.32 12.65
CA GLN A 62 -14.39 -41.78 12.16
C GLN A 62 -14.01 -43.14 12.79
N PRO A 63 -13.69 -44.19 12.00
CA PRO A 63 -13.21 -45.47 12.53
C PRO A 63 -11.76 -45.38 13.02
N ARG A 64 -11.49 -46.00 14.18
CA ARG A 64 -10.15 -46.23 14.73
C ARG A 64 -9.36 -47.24 13.88
N GLU A 65 -8.16 -46.84 13.45
CA GLU A 65 -7.17 -47.75 12.87
C GLU A 65 -6.46 -48.60 13.95
N PRO A 66 -6.06 -49.85 13.65
CA PRO A 66 -5.35 -50.72 14.57
C PRO A 66 -3.84 -50.41 14.64
N ALA A 67 -3.31 -50.50 15.86
CA ALA A 67 -1.90 -50.38 16.18
C ALA A 67 -1.04 -51.44 15.46
N VAL A 68 -0.04 -50.99 14.71
CA VAL A 68 1.01 -51.82 14.12
C VAL A 68 2.24 -51.77 15.03
N ASP A 69 2.68 -52.96 15.43
CA ASP A 69 3.81 -53.26 16.31
C ASP A 69 5.15 -53.11 15.55
N PRO A 70 6.09 -52.24 15.97
CA PRO A 70 7.39 -52.09 15.31
C PRO A 70 8.40 -53.07 15.90
N GLY A 71 8.37 -54.31 15.41
CA GLY A 71 9.38 -55.33 15.65
C GLY A 71 10.55 -55.24 14.65
N ALA A 72 11.68 -54.74 15.14
CA ALA A 72 13.05 -55.20 14.92
C ALA A 72 13.67 -55.28 13.49
N GLU A 73 14.98 -55.02 13.50
CA GLU A 73 16.00 -55.38 12.50
C GLU A 73 16.26 -54.41 11.34
N THR A 74 17.14 -53.42 11.59
CA THR A 74 18.33 -53.21 10.74
C THR A 74 19.31 -52.26 11.42
N SER A 75 20.12 -52.84 12.30
CA SER A 75 21.38 -52.25 12.77
C SER A 75 22.51 -52.68 11.82
N VAL A 76 23.63 -51.97 11.86
CA VAL A 76 24.89 -52.25 11.13
C VAL A 76 25.02 -51.68 9.70
N MET A 77 24.73 -50.39 9.47
CA MET A 77 25.44 -49.55 8.47
C MET A 77 25.40 -48.04 8.82
N ALA A 78 25.33 -47.69 10.12
CA ALA A 78 25.04 -46.32 10.56
C ALA A 78 26.25 -45.40 10.80
N HIS A 79 27.50 -45.88 10.70
CA HIS A 79 28.66 -45.10 11.17
C HIS A 79 29.49 -44.37 10.11
N THR A 80 29.25 -44.57 8.80
CA THR A 80 29.99 -43.85 7.74
C THR A 80 29.16 -42.78 7.02
N ARG A 81 27.85 -42.72 7.28
CA ARG A 81 26.93 -41.76 6.65
C ARG A 81 26.74 -40.47 7.48
N ALA A 82 27.04 -40.51 8.77
CA ALA A 82 26.85 -39.38 9.67
C ALA A 82 27.89 -38.25 9.46
N GLU A 83 29.14 -38.59 9.13
CA GLU A 83 30.21 -37.59 8.93
C GLU A 83 30.07 -36.88 7.57
N GLN A 84 29.71 -37.60 6.50
CA GLN A 84 29.44 -37.00 5.18
C GLN A 84 28.19 -36.10 5.17
N GLY A 85 27.21 -36.39 6.02
CA GLY A 85 26.04 -35.52 6.22
C GLY A 85 26.38 -34.21 6.94
N ALA A 86 27.34 -34.23 7.87
CA ALA A 86 27.74 -33.03 8.62
C ALA A 86 28.49 -32.02 7.74
N GLU A 87 29.32 -32.48 6.81
CA GLU A 87 30.02 -31.62 5.84
C GLU A 87 29.08 -31.06 4.75
N GLN A 88 28.09 -31.85 4.30
CA GLN A 88 27.08 -31.36 3.36
C GLN A 88 26.12 -30.35 4.02
N LEU A 89 25.78 -30.54 5.30
CA LEU A 89 24.97 -29.59 6.06
C LEU A 89 25.75 -28.32 6.43
N SER A 90 27.06 -28.40 6.68
CA SER A 90 27.88 -27.19 6.92
C SER A 90 28.06 -26.37 5.64
N ALA A 91 28.23 -27.02 4.48
CA ALA A 91 28.26 -26.37 3.18
C ALA A 91 26.91 -25.73 2.81
N LEU A 92 25.77 -26.41 3.04
CA LEU A 92 24.44 -25.82 2.89
C LEU A 92 24.20 -24.63 3.83
N LYS A 93 24.73 -24.68 5.05
CA LYS A 93 24.66 -23.57 6.01
C LYS A 93 25.50 -22.36 5.57
N THR A 94 26.56 -22.59 4.80
CA THR A 94 27.39 -21.51 4.25
C THR A 94 26.72 -20.86 3.03
N VAL A 95 26.00 -21.64 2.21
CA VAL A 95 25.19 -21.10 1.08
C VAL A 95 23.94 -20.36 1.58
N LEU A 96 23.36 -20.76 2.71
CA LEU A 96 22.28 -20.03 3.39
C LEU A 96 22.75 -18.81 4.19
N GLN A 97 24.06 -18.62 4.39
CA GLN A 97 24.61 -17.47 5.14
C GLN A 97 25.14 -16.35 4.24
N GLU A 98 25.18 -16.55 2.93
CA GLU A 98 25.26 -15.45 1.95
C GLU A 98 23.86 -14.96 1.56
N GLU A 99 22.92 -14.95 2.51
CA GLU A 99 21.74 -14.09 2.46
C GLU A 99 22.25 -12.64 2.42
N GLN A 100 22.39 -12.12 1.20
CA GLN A 100 22.34 -10.68 0.99
C GLN A 100 21.13 -10.18 1.79
N PRO A 101 21.24 -9.03 2.50
CA PRO A 101 20.05 -8.45 3.12
C PRO A 101 19.06 -8.23 1.98
N GLU A 102 18.06 -9.11 1.86
CA GLU A 102 16.92 -8.89 0.99
C GLU A 102 16.26 -7.64 1.57
N GLU A 103 16.54 -6.49 0.94
CA GLU A 103 15.82 -5.27 1.24
C GLU A 103 14.34 -5.61 1.13
N ASP A 104 13.58 -5.28 2.18
CA ASP A 104 12.16 -5.58 2.21
C ASP A 104 11.55 -4.98 0.93
N PRO A 105 10.84 -5.74 0.08
CA PRO A 105 10.25 -5.22 -1.15
C PRO A 105 9.26 -4.07 -0.89
N LEU A 106 8.84 -3.86 0.36
CA LEU A 106 8.11 -2.67 0.78
C LEU A 106 8.99 -1.42 0.88
N ASP A 107 10.25 -1.55 1.29
CA ASP A 107 11.20 -0.45 1.48
C ASP A 107 11.63 0.13 0.13
N GLU A 108 11.94 -0.73 -0.85
CA GLU A 108 12.26 -0.29 -2.21
C GLU A 108 11.08 0.48 -2.83
N ALA A 109 9.86 -0.04 -2.69
CA ALA A 109 8.64 0.61 -3.20
C ALA A 109 8.28 1.92 -2.46
N ALA A 110 8.75 2.08 -1.23
CA ALA A 110 8.49 3.23 -0.38
C ALA A 110 9.59 4.31 -0.46
N ALA A 111 10.70 4.04 -1.14
CA ALA A 111 11.84 4.95 -1.25
C ALA A 111 11.39 6.34 -1.76
N PRO A 112 11.62 7.42 -0.98
CA PRO A 112 11.23 8.75 -1.41
C PRO A 112 12.07 9.29 -2.56
N THR A 113 11.41 9.93 -3.53
CA THR A 113 12.06 10.71 -4.58
C THR A 113 12.42 12.11 -4.09
N ASP A 114 13.24 12.85 -4.84
CA ASP A 114 13.58 14.24 -4.52
C ASP A 114 12.35 15.17 -4.59
N ASP A 115 11.40 14.88 -5.48
CA ASP A 115 10.15 15.62 -5.56
C ASP A 115 9.23 15.33 -4.37
N ASP A 116 9.18 14.07 -3.89
CA ASP A 116 8.49 13.72 -2.64
C ASP A 116 9.10 14.48 -1.44
N LYS A 117 10.44 14.52 -1.36
CA LYS A 117 11.18 15.27 -0.33
C LYS A 117 10.80 16.75 -0.35
N ARG A 118 10.79 17.38 -1.53
CA ARG A 118 10.42 18.79 -1.69
C ARG A 118 8.97 19.05 -1.29
N GLU A 119 8.05 18.18 -1.70
CA GLU A 119 6.63 18.34 -1.36
C GLU A 119 6.37 18.11 0.13
N PHE A 120 7.03 17.11 0.73
CA PHE A 120 6.99 16.88 2.17
C PHE A 120 7.47 18.10 2.96
N ILE A 121 8.60 18.71 2.57
CA ILE A 121 9.10 19.94 3.21
C ILE A 121 8.10 21.09 3.06
N ARG A 122 7.47 21.25 1.90
CA ARG A 122 6.44 22.28 1.69
C ARG A 122 5.23 22.07 2.59
N CYS A 123 4.72 20.85 2.69
CA CYS A 123 3.61 20.49 3.57
C CYS A 123 3.97 20.76 5.04
N LEU A 124 5.16 20.33 5.47
CA LEU A 124 5.65 20.50 6.84
C LEU A 124 5.80 21.98 7.22
N LEU A 125 6.38 22.81 6.35
CA LEU A 125 6.52 24.26 6.58
C LEU A 125 5.20 25.02 6.46
N GLY A 126 4.26 24.49 5.68
CA GLY A 126 2.94 25.08 5.45
C GLY A 126 1.87 24.65 6.45
N ASP A 127 2.21 23.79 7.42
CA ASP A 127 1.25 23.15 8.34
C ASP A 127 0.07 22.52 7.56
N GLN A 128 0.38 21.87 6.44
CA GLN A 128 -0.58 21.16 5.60
C GLN A 128 -0.30 19.65 5.65
N PRO A 129 -1.32 18.80 5.58
CA PRO A 129 -1.12 17.36 5.50
C PRO A 129 -0.36 17.00 4.21
N TYR A 130 0.61 16.11 4.32
CA TYR A 130 1.28 15.55 3.14
C TYR A 130 0.31 14.65 2.37
N VAL A 131 0.29 14.78 1.04
CA VAL A 131 -0.58 14.01 0.14
C VAL A 131 0.24 13.40 -0.98
N LYS A 132 0.00 12.12 -1.28
CA LYS A 132 0.63 11.42 -2.41
C LYS A 132 -0.39 10.61 -3.21
N GLU A 133 -0.30 10.72 -4.53
CA GLU A 133 -1.12 9.95 -5.47
C GLU A 133 -0.41 8.67 -5.90
N TYR A 134 -1.16 7.57 -5.92
CA TYR A 134 -0.72 6.27 -6.42
C TYR A 134 -1.65 5.81 -7.52
N GLU A 135 -1.08 5.29 -8.61
CA GLU A 135 -1.81 4.71 -9.72
C GLU A 135 -1.57 3.19 -9.76
N LEU A 136 -2.64 2.41 -9.93
CA LEU A 136 -2.58 0.96 -10.14
C LEU A 136 -3.24 0.57 -11.45
N PHE A 137 -2.80 -0.57 -11.99
CA PHE A 137 -3.39 -1.21 -13.17
C PHE A 137 -3.53 -0.23 -14.34
N ASN A 138 -2.44 0.46 -14.69
CA ASN A 138 -2.38 1.49 -15.74
C ASN A 138 -3.40 2.63 -15.55
N GLY A 139 -3.48 3.17 -14.33
CA GLY A 139 -4.37 4.28 -13.99
C GLY A 139 -5.85 3.92 -13.90
N MET A 140 -6.20 2.62 -14.00
CA MET A 140 -7.57 2.17 -13.74
C MET A 140 -7.98 2.48 -12.31
N ILE A 141 -7.04 2.44 -11.37
CA ILE A 141 -7.28 2.84 -9.99
C ILE A 141 -6.31 3.94 -9.65
N LYS A 142 -6.83 5.04 -9.10
CA LYS A 142 -6.04 6.15 -8.59
C LYS A 142 -6.45 6.40 -7.15
N ILE A 143 -5.50 6.43 -6.25
CA ILE A 143 -5.75 6.71 -4.84
C ILE A 143 -4.84 7.84 -4.37
N ARG A 144 -5.43 8.87 -3.78
CA ARG A 144 -4.71 9.93 -3.09
C ARG A 144 -4.75 9.65 -1.61
N LEU A 145 -3.58 9.43 -1.03
CA LEU A 145 -3.41 9.19 0.39
C LEU A 145 -2.84 10.43 1.06
N ARG A 146 -3.37 10.75 2.24
CA ARG A 146 -2.91 11.85 3.08
C ARG A 146 -2.41 11.36 4.43
N ASP A 147 -1.50 12.11 5.02
CA ASP A 147 -1.07 11.90 6.40
C ASP A 147 -2.22 12.13 7.40
N LEU A 148 -2.18 11.40 8.51
CA LEU A 148 -3.17 11.47 9.58
C LEU A 148 -2.70 12.43 10.65
N SER A 149 -3.61 13.29 11.12
CA SER A 149 -3.33 14.06 12.33
C SER A 149 -3.35 13.14 13.56
N PRO A 150 -2.68 13.52 14.67
CA PRO A 150 -2.70 12.73 15.91
C PRO A 150 -4.13 12.42 16.40
N ALA A 151 -5.06 13.37 16.25
CA ALA A 151 -6.47 13.15 16.62
C ALA A 151 -7.16 12.09 15.75
N GLN A 152 -6.78 11.98 14.48
CA GLN A 152 -7.29 10.96 13.56
C GLN A 152 -6.70 9.58 13.89
N GLU A 153 -5.44 9.52 14.32
CA GLU A 153 -4.84 8.29 14.82
C GLU A 153 -5.53 7.81 16.12
N ASP A 154 -5.77 8.72 17.07
CA ASP A 154 -6.51 8.41 18.30
C ASP A 154 -7.91 7.86 17.99
N GLN A 155 -8.62 8.48 17.04
CA GLN A 155 -9.93 8.00 16.59
C GLN A 155 -9.84 6.59 15.99
N LEU A 156 -8.79 6.32 15.20
CA LEU A 156 -8.57 5.01 14.61
C LEU A 156 -8.38 3.93 15.69
N PHE A 157 -7.58 4.20 16.72
CA PHE A 157 -7.37 3.26 17.82
C PHE A 157 -8.61 3.09 18.71
N ALA A 158 -9.41 4.14 18.87
CA ALA A 158 -10.70 4.05 19.55
C ALA A 158 -11.66 3.10 18.81
N GLU A 159 -11.73 3.18 17.48
CA GLU A 159 -12.55 2.29 16.64
C GLU A 159 -12.04 0.85 16.69
N MET A 160 -10.72 0.64 16.68
CA MET A 160 -10.10 -0.69 16.90
C MET A 160 -10.52 -1.31 18.24
N ALA A 161 -10.49 -0.53 19.32
CA ALA A 161 -10.90 -0.99 20.64
C ALA A 161 -12.39 -1.37 20.70
N ILE A 162 -13.26 -0.63 19.98
CA ILE A 162 -14.68 -0.97 19.84
C ILE A 162 -14.84 -2.28 19.05
N ALA A 163 -14.13 -2.43 17.92
CA ALA A 163 -14.17 -3.64 17.11
C ALA A 163 -13.71 -4.88 17.90
N GLN A 164 -12.66 -4.76 18.71
CA GLN A 164 -12.19 -5.81 19.60
C GLN A 164 -13.23 -6.17 20.67
N ARG A 165 -13.85 -5.18 21.33
CA ARG A 165 -14.93 -5.42 22.32
C ARG A 165 -16.15 -6.11 21.71
N ASN A 166 -16.42 -5.86 20.43
CA ASN A 166 -17.51 -6.47 19.69
C ASN A 166 -17.18 -7.88 19.16
N GLY A 167 -15.99 -8.42 19.46
CA GLY A 167 -15.55 -9.74 19.00
C GLY A 167 -15.29 -9.81 17.50
N LYS A 168 -15.00 -8.67 16.84
CA LYS A 168 -14.59 -8.64 15.42
C LYS A 168 -13.10 -8.90 15.21
N ILE A 169 -12.31 -8.78 16.27
CA ILE A 169 -10.87 -9.01 16.28
C ILE A 169 -10.62 -10.08 17.34
N GLU A 170 -10.24 -11.28 16.91
CA GLU A 170 -9.96 -12.41 17.80
C GLU A 170 -8.46 -12.71 17.86
N THR A 171 -7.77 -12.55 16.73
CA THR A 171 -6.35 -12.86 16.56
C THR A 171 -5.50 -11.61 16.29
N GLU A 172 -4.17 -11.77 16.35
CA GLU A 172 -3.21 -10.72 15.98
C GLU A 172 -3.30 -10.40 14.48
N ASP A 173 -3.50 -11.41 13.63
CA ASP A 173 -3.69 -11.22 12.19
C ASP A 173 -4.97 -10.40 11.88
N ASP A 174 -6.05 -10.63 12.64
CA ASP A 174 -7.28 -9.82 12.52
C ASP A 174 -7.03 -8.37 12.93
N TRP A 175 -6.18 -8.15 13.94
CA TRP A 175 -5.83 -6.83 14.41
C TRP A 175 -5.09 -6.05 13.32
N ASP A 176 -4.04 -6.64 12.74
CA ASP A 176 -3.26 -5.98 11.68
C ASP A 176 -4.11 -5.73 10.43
N LEU A 177 -4.93 -6.70 10.04
CA LEU A 177 -5.82 -6.55 8.89
C LEU A 177 -6.89 -5.46 9.13
N MET A 178 -7.48 -5.41 10.32
CA MET A 178 -8.47 -4.38 10.67
C MET A 178 -7.81 -3.00 10.74
N LEU A 179 -6.61 -2.91 11.29
CA LEU A 179 -5.84 -1.68 11.37
C LEU A 179 -5.54 -1.13 9.97
N ASP A 180 -5.12 -1.98 9.04
CA ASP A 180 -4.88 -1.57 7.65
C ASP A 180 -6.17 -1.17 6.92
N ARG A 181 -7.30 -1.84 7.19
CA ARG A 181 -8.62 -1.46 6.66
C ARG A 181 -9.02 -0.07 7.09
N LEU A 182 -8.91 0.21 8.39
CA LEU A 182 -9.27 1.50 8.95
C LEU A 182 -8.32 2.61 8.44
N ARG A 183 -7.02 2.32 8.35
CA ARG A 183 -6.03 3.24 7.77
C ARG A 183 -6.32 3.55 6.31
N MET A 184 -6.70 2.55 5.52
CA MET A 184 -7.07 2.76 4.12
C MET A 184 -8.17 3.83 4.00
N VAL A 185 -9.21 3.78 4.83
CA VAL A 185 -10.26 4.80 4.83
C VAL A 185 -9.77 6.14 5.38
N ALA A 186 -9.10 6.12 6.54
CA ALA A 186 -8.67 7.34 7.22
C ALA A 186 -7.72 8.19 6.36
N CYS A 187 -6.76 7.53 5.72
CA CYS A 187 -5.74 8.14 4.86
C CYS A 187 -6.28 8.47 3.47
N SER A 188 -7.38 7.87 3.01
CA SER A 188 -7.91 8.17 1.67
C SER A 188 -8.51 9.57 1.60
N GLU A 189 -7.94 10.40 0.74
CA GLU A 189 -8.53 11.68 0.34
C GLU A 189 -9.45 11.48 -0.87
N SER A 190 -9.04 10.66 -1.83
CA SER A 190 -9.89 10.23 -2.93
C SER A 190 -9.45 8.86 -3.45
N LEU A 191 -10.42 8.06 -3.88
CA LEU A 191 -10.22 6.78 -4.55
C LEU A 191 -11.09 6.75 -5.81
N MET A 192 -10.44 6.74 -6.96
CA MET A 192 -11.08 6.63 -8.26
C MET A 192 -10.87 5.22 -8.84
N TRP A 193 -11.92 4.70 -9.46
CA TRP A 193 -11.91 3.45 -10.21
C TRP A 193 -12.52 3.67 -11.59
N ALA A 194 -11.75 3.43 -12.65
CA ALA A 194 -12.13 3.65 -14.03
C ALA A 194 -12.78 5.04 -14.24
N GLY A 195 -12.20 6.07 -13.61
CA GLY A 195 -12.68 7.46 -13.67
C GLY A 195 -13.90 7.77 -12.79
N LYS A 196 -14.43 6.80 -12.04
CA LYS A 196 -15.52 7.02 -11.07
C LYS A 196 -14.98 7.06 -9.65
N GLU A 197 -15.33 8.09 -8.91
CA GLU A 197 -15.02 8.17 -7.47
C GLU A 197 -15.82 7.11 -6.69
N ILE A 198 -15.09 6.23 -6.00
CA ILE A 198 -15.65 5.20 -5.10
C ILE A 198 -15.69 5.72 -3.66
N CYS A 199 -14.61 6.38 -3.24
CA CYS A 199 -14.46 6.92 -1.90
C CYS A 199 -13.90 8.34 -1.99
N GLY A 200 -14.57 9.29 -1.36
CA GLY A 200 -14.03 10.63 -1.14
C GLY A 200 -13.29 10.72 0.18
N ALA A 201 -13.01 11.94 0.63
CA ALA A 201 -12.35 12.19 1.90
C ALA A 201 -13.18 11.64 3.07
N PHE A 202 -12.49 11.07 4.06
CA PHE A 202 -13.12 10.56 5.27
C PHE A 202 -13.89 11.65 6.02
N ASP A 203 -15.14 11.31 6.39
CA ASP A 203 -16.02 12.11 7.21
C ASP A 203 -16.09 11.51 8.63
N PRO A 204 -15.53 12.17 9.65
CA PRO A 204 -15.51 11.67 11.03
C PRO A 204 -16.89 11.34 11.60
N GLU A 205 -17.95 11.99 11.13
CA GLU A 205 -19.30 11.81 11.63
C GLU A 205 -19.92 10.46 11.24
N LYS A 206 -19.46 9.86 10.14
CA LYS A 206 -19.99 8.58 9.64
C LYS A 206 -19.43 7.35 10.34
N GLY A 207 -18.38 7.54 11.15
CA GLY A 207 -17.65 6.45 11.80
C GLY A 207 -16.72 5.72 10.83
N LEU A 208 -15.50 5.42 11.30
CA LEU A 208 -14.45 4.87 10.44
C LEU A 208 -14.75 3.42 10.04
N TYR A 209 -15.34 2.66 10.97
CA TYR A 209 -15.71 1.26 10.75
C TYR A 209 -16.83 1.11 9.70
N VAL A 210 -17.87 1.92 9.77
CA VAL A 210 -18.98 1.85 8.79
C VAL A 210 -18.50 2.25 7.40
N ALA A 211 -17.65 3.28 7.32
CA ALA A 211 -17.03 3.70 6.07
C ALA A 211 -16.14 2.59 5.46
N SER A 212 -15.40 1.84 6.29
CA SER A 212 -14.55 0.75 5.80
C SER A 212 -15.36 -0.44 5.28
N GLU A 213 -16.44 -0.82 5.96
CA GLU A 213 -17.36 -1.88 5.49
C GLU A 213 -18.03 -1.50 4.16
N ASN A 214 -18.49 -0.25 4.02
CA ASN A 214 -19.08 0.25 2.77
C ASN A 214 -18.07 0.22 1.62
N LEU A 215 -16.82 0.61 1.90
CA LEU A 215 -15.75 0.56 0.92
C LEU A 215 -15.42 -0.88 0.52
N LEU A 216 -15.37 -1.82 1.46
CA LEU A 216 -15.16 -3.24 1.18
C LEU A 216 -16.25 -3.82 0.27
N GLN A 217 -17.50 -3.48 0.51
CA GLN A 217 -18.64 -3.92 -0.32
C GLN A 217 -18.58 -3.39 -1.75
N SER A 218 -17.87 -2.28 -1.99
CA SER A 218 -17.72 -1.70 -3.33
C SER A 218 -16.74 -2.49 -4.21
N PHE A 219 -15.84 -3.28 -3.61
CA PHE A 219 -14.83 -4.03 -4.35
C PHE A 219 -15.33 -5.43 -4.72
N LYS A 220 -15.31 -5.75 -6.01
CA LYS A 220 -15.70 -7.07 -6.53
C LYS A 220 -14.56 -8.10 -6.53
N GLY A 221 -13.33 -7.71 -6.24
CA GLY A 221 -12.14 -8.57 -6.39
C GLY A 221 -11.17 -8.48 -5.22
N ALA A 222 -10.81 -9.63 -4.65
CA ALA A 222 -9.85 -9.74 -3.55
C ALA A 222 -8.45 -9.21 -3.92
N THR A 223 -8.03 -9.40 -5.19
CA THR A 223 -6.72 -8.94 -5.68
C THR A 223 -6.57 -7.44 -5.57
N THR A 224 -7.59 -6.70 -6.00
CA THR A 224 -7.55 -5.24 -5.95
C THR A 224 -7.55 -4.72 -4.52
N TYR A 225 -8.37 -5.32 -3.67
CA TYR A 225 -8.40 -4.98 -2.26
C TYR A 225 -7.03 -5.20 -1.60
N ARG A 226 -6.37 -6.34 -1.84
CA ARG A 226 -4.99 -6.58 -1.36
C ARG A 226 -3.98 -5.58 -1.91
N ALA A 227 -4.09 -5.20 -3.18
CA ALA A 227 -3.23 -4.18 -3.77
C ALA A 227 -3.39 -2.82 -3.09
N LEU A 228 -4.63 -2.42 -2.76
CA LEU A 228 -4.90 -1.19 -2.03
C LEU A 228 -4.34 -1.22 -0.61
N LEU A 229 -4.53 -2.32 0.13
CA LEU A 229 -3.91 -2.48 1.45
C LEU A 229 -2.38 -2.38 1.36
N ARG A 230 -1.77 -2.99 0.33
CA ARG A 230 -0.33 -2.88 0.09
C ARG A 230 0.10 -1.44 -0.14
N ILE A 231 -0.63 -0.64 -0.94
CA ILE A 231 -0.30 0.78 -1.11
C ILE A 231 -0.35 1.53 0.21
N VAL A 232 -1.36 1.29 1.05
CA VAL A 232 -1.46 1.96 2.35
C VAL A 232 -0.23 1.67 3.21
N ARG A 233 0.26 0.42 3.20
CA ARG A 233 1.52 0.06 3.86
C ARG A 233 2.73 0.78 3.25
N VAL A 234 2.83 0.82 1.92
CA VAL A 234 3.89 1.55 1.19
C VAL A 234 3.88 3.03 1.56
N PHE A 235 2.72 3.68 1.58
CA PHE A 235 2.59 5.09 1.93
C PHE A 235 3.03 5.38 3.38
N ARG A 236 2.65 4.51 4.33
CA ARG A 236 3.09 4.66 5.72
C ARG A 236 4.59 4.48 5.88
N ARG A 237 5.16 3.47 5.20
CA ARG A 237 6.61 3.27 5.21
C ARG A 237 7.32 4.46 4.55
N HIS A 238 6.77 5.00 3.47
CA HIS A 238 7.29 6.18 2.78
C HIS A 238 7.30 7.41 3.70
N LEU A 239 6.21 7.68 4.42
CA LEU A 239 6.15 8.73 5.44
C LEU A 239 7.18 8.53 6.55
N GLN A 240 7.32 7.30 7.05
CA GLN A 240 8.30 6.98 8.06
C GLN A 240 9.73 7.28 7.58
N ILE A 241 10.08 6.87 6.36
CA ILE A 241 11.42 7.15 5.78
C ILE A 241 11.64 8.67 5.62
N LEU A 242 10.62 9.41 5.17
CA LEU A 242 10.69 10.87 5.09
C LEU A 242 10.93 11.52 6.47
N MET A 243 10.22 11.06 7.50
CA MET A 243 10.38 11.55 8.88
C MET A 243 11.75 11.19 9.48
N GLU A 244 12.22 9.97 9.25
CA GLU A 244 13.55 9.52 9.70
C GLU A 244 14.65 10.37 9.05
N ARG A 245 14.58 10.55 7.72
CA ARG A 245 15.54 11.38 6.98
C ARG A 245 15.43 12.86 7.33
N ALA A 246 14.26 13.37 7.71
CA ALA A 246 14.10 14.78 8.10
C ALA A 246 14.95 15.18 9.33
N MET A 247 15.42 14.20 10.10
CA MET A 247 16.36 14.40 11.20
C MET A 247 17.81 14.58 10.74
N ASP A 248 18.13 14.19 9.50
CA ASP A 248 19.46 14.33 8.91
C ASP A 248 19.66 15.75 8.34
N PRO A 249 20.80 16.41 8.60
CA PRO A 249 21.08 17.75 8.07
C PRO A 249 20.98 17.82 6.53
N ASP A 250 21.48 16.79 5.85
CA ASP A 250 21.52 16.68 4.39
C ASP A 250 20.10 16.58 3.77
N PHE A 251 19.09 16.23 4.57
CA PHE A 251 17.71 16.26 4.13
C PHE A 251 17.21 17.69 3.88
N TRP A 252 17.82 18.71 4.47
CA TRP A 252 17.43 20.09 4.24
C TRP A 252 18.18 20.73 3.08
N GLU A 253 19.20 20.04 2.55
CA GLU A 253 19.87 20.41 1.32
C GLU A 253 18.94 20.06 0.14
N VAL A 254 18.30 21.09 -0.40
CA VAL A 254 17.52 20.98 -1.64
C VAL A 254 18.47 21.34 -2.77
N ASP A 255 18.90 20.35 -3.54
CA ASP A 255 19.57 20.54 -4.83
C ASP A 255 18.58 21.18 -5.81
N GLY A 256 18.37 22.47 -5.65
CA GLY A 256 17.86 23.35 -6.67
C GLY A 256 19.04 24.15 -7.22
N PRO A 257 18.96 24.69 -8.46
CA PRO A 257 19.80 25.81 -8.81
C PRO A 257 19.58 26.81 -7.69
N ASP A 258 20.63 27.05 -6.89
CA ASP A 258 20.56 27.93 -5.72
C ASP A 258 19.58 29.04 -6.08
N LEU A 259 18.53 29.20 -5.28
CA LEU A 259 17.98 30.53 -5.12
C LEU A 259 19.20 31.31 -4.66
N GLN A 260 19.96 31.84 -5.63
CA GLN A 260 20.99 32.81 -5.43
C GLN A 260 20.17 33.93 -4.85
N PHE A 261 20.04 33.93 -3.53
CA PHE A 261 19.59 35.05 -2.78
C PHE A 261 20.59 36.10 -3.23
N ALA A 262 20.16 36.91 -4.21
CA ALA A 262 20.95 38.00 -4.73
C ALA A 262 21.46 38.69 -3.46
N PRO A 263 22.79 38.77 -3.27
CA PRO A 263 23.37 39.13 -2.00
C PRO A 263 22.62 40.35 -1.53
N ILE A 264 21.89 40.22 -0.40
CA ILE A 264 21.03 41.30 0.11
C ILE A 264 21.93 42.51 0.14
N SER A 265 21.71 43.41 -0.81
CA SER A 265 22.60 44.52 -1.06
C SER A 265 22.67 45.29 0.24
N LYS A 266 23.83 45.28 0.89
CA LYS A 266 24.13 46.09 2.08
C LYS A 266 24.31 47.55 1.69
N GLU A 267 23.55 48.04 0.71
CA GLU A 267 23.44 49.47 0.49
C GLU A 267 22.43 50.00 1.51
N PRO A 268 22.88 50.79 2.51
CA PRO A 268 21.97 51.44 3.43
C PRO A 268 21.02 52.32 2.60
N SER A 269 19.72 52.04 2.70
CA SER A 269 18.68 52.91 2.16
C SER A 269 18.86 54.30 2.77
N THR A 270 19.46 55.21 2.01
CA THR A 270 19.62 56.61 2.34
C THR A 270 18.43 57.38 1.80
N THR A 271 17.21 56.92 2.09
CA THR A 271 16.02 57.70 1.78
C THR A 271 15.93 58.82 2.81
N PRO A 272 16.13 60.10 2.43
CA PRO A 272 16.00 61.20 3.37
C PRO A 272 14.53 61.34 3.79
N ASP A 273 14.31 61.34 5.10
CA ASP A 273 13.02 61.52 5.74
C ASP A 273 12.63 63.00 5.65
N ASP A 274 12.05 63.39 4.52
CA ASP A 274 11.55 64.75 4.30
C ASP A 274 10.18 64.90 4.99
N ARG A 275 10.21 65.22 6.28
CA ARG A 275 9.05 65.77 7.01
C ARG A 275 9.29 67.25 7.27
N THR A 276 8.59 68.07 6.50
CA THR A 276 8.30 69.49 6.79
C THR A 276 6.92 69.63 7.40
#